data_AF-A0A2S1QAF4-F1
#
_entry.id   AF-A0A2S1QAF4-F1
#
_cell.length_a   1.000
_cell.length_b   1.000
_cell.length_c   1.000
_cell.angle_alpha   90.00
_cell.angle_beta   90.00
_cell.angle_gamma   90.00
#
_symmetry.space_group_name_H-M   'P 1'
#
loop_
_entity.id
_entity.type
_entity.pdbx_description
1 polymer ?
#
loop_
_entity_poly.entity_id
_entity_poly.type
_entity_poly.pdbx_seq_one_letter_code
_entity_poly.pdbx_strand_id
1 'polypeptide(L)'
;MRLKITLLFAFVMLAVTNTYAGFPVQRTAVAAVNGVTLTEDDQAEVLTSPAAVEADRQLIAILLWLFLGGFAAHRWYLGSPIGWNILFILTAGFFVVGWVIDGIEILTGSYPGL
;
A
#
# COMPACT_ATOMS: atom_id res chain seq x y z
N MET A 1 22.59 -17.40 24.55
CA MET A 1 22.17 -16.98 23.18
C MET A 1 20.68 -17.22 22.93
N ARG A 2 20.06 -18.26 23.50
CA ARG A 2 18.63 -18.59 23.27
C ARG A 2 17.64 -17.54 23.78
N LEU A 3 17.89 -16.93 24.95
CA LEU A 3 16.99 -15.92 25.54
C LEU A 3 16.86 -14.65 24.69
N LYS A 4 17.94 -14.22 24.02
CA LYS A 4 17.93 -13.05 23.14
C LYS A 4 17.07 -13.28 21.89
N ILE A 5 17.14 -14.49 21.33
CA ILE A 5 16.37 -14.90 20.15
C ILE A 5 14.88 -15.02 20.50
N THR A 6 14.54 -15.62 21.64
CA THR A 6 13.15 -15.73 22.08
C THR A 6 12.54 -14.37 22.44
N LEU A 7 13.31 -13.46 23.02
CA LEU A 7 12.84 -12.13 23.40
C LEU A 7 12.67 -11.20 22.18
N LEU A 8 13.55 -11.32 21.18
CA LEU A 8 13.39 -10.65 19.88
C LEU A 8 12.13 -11.14 19.15
N PHE A 9 11.89 -12.46 19.14
CA PHE A 9 10.69 -13.04 18.53
C PHE A 9 9.40 -12.60 19.24
N ALA A 10 9.41 -12.54 20.57
CA ALA A 10 8.29 -12.04 21.36
C ALA A 10 8.03 -10.54 21.11
N PHE A 11 9.08 -9.73 20.95
CA PHE A 11 8.95 -8.31 20.64
C PHE A 11 8.35 -8.07 19.25
N VAL A 12 8.74 -8.87 18.25
CA VAL A 12 8.15 -8.82 16.90
C VAL A 12 6.67 -9.20 16.93
N MET A 13 6.28 -10.23 17.67
CA MET A 13 4.87 -10.64 17.80
C MET A 13 3.99 -9.62 18.53
N LEU A 14 4.56 -8.83 19.44
CA LEU A 14 3.81 -7.78 20.14
C LEU A 14 3.60 -6.52 19.26
N ALA A 15 4.46 -6.30 18.26
CA ALA A 15 4.38 -5.15 17.36
C ALA A 15 3.35 -5.34 16.22
N VAL A 16 2.84 -6.55 15.99
CA VAL A 16 1.81 -6.82 14.97
C VAL A 16 0.43 -6.56 15.56
N THR A 17 0.04 -5.29 15.64
CA THR A 17 -1.36 -4.92 15.91
C THR A 17 -2.13 -4.90 14.60
N ASN A 18 -3.07 -5.84 14.42
CA ASN A 18 -3.99 -5.85 13.29
C ASN A 18 -4.89 -4.61 13.34
N THR A 19 -4.63 -3.63 12.48
CA THR A 19 -5.51 -2.47 12.30
C THR A 19 -6.67 -2.87 11.39
N TYR A 20 -7.88 -2.94 11.96
CA TYR A 20 -9.10 -3.25 11.23
C TYR A 20 -9.78 -1.94 10.79
N ALA A 21 -9.70 -1.62 9.50
CA ALA A 21 -10.45 -0.51 8.91
C ALA A 21 -11.81 -1.03 8.46
N GLY A 22 -12.85 -0.77 9.26
CA GLY A 22 -14.25 -1.00 8.87
C GLY A 22 -14.78 0.22 8.13
N PHE A 23 -14.95 0.13 6.81
CA PHE A 23 -15.62 1.18 6.04
C PHE A 23 -17.14 1.10 6.28
N PRO A 24 -17.81 2.23 6.57
CA PRO A 24 -19.25 2.24 6.79
C PRO A 24 -19.99 1.90 5.50
N VAL A 25 -20.64 0.74 5.46
CA VAL A 25 -21.57 0.38 4.37
C VAL A 25 -22.90 1.08 4.63
N GLN A 26 -23.10 2.23 4.00
CA GLN A 26 -24.42 2.87 4.00
C GLN A 26 -25.38 2.04 3.16
N ARG A 27 -26.30 1.37 3.85
CA ARG A 27 -27.46 0.75 3.21
C ARG A 27 -28.37 1.89 2.76
N THR A 28 -28.35 2.20 1.48
CA THR A 28 -29.34 3.11 0.88
C THR A 28 -30.71 2.47 1.05
N ALA A 29 -31.44 2.91 2.07
CA ALA A 29 -32.86 2.64 2.18
C ALA A 29 -33.55 3.42 1.07
N VAL A 30 -34.13 2.70 0.10
CA VAL A 30 -35.00 3.30 -0.91
C VAL A 30 -36.23 3.85 -0.17
N ALA A 31 -36.20 5.14 0.14
CA ALA A 31 -37.36 5.88 0.62
C ALA A 31 -37.81 6.80 -0.52
N ALA A 32 -38.94 6.45 -1.13
CA ALA A 32 -39.67 7.35 -2.02
C ALA A 32 -40.38 8.41 -1.18
N VAL A 33 -39.94 9.68 -1.21
CA VAL A 33 -40.77 10.86 -0.89
C VAL A 33 -40.29 12.08 -1.66
N ASN A 34 -41.25 12.77 -2.27
CA ASN A 34 -41.15 14.00 -3.05
C ASN A 34 -40.68 15.23 -2.25
N GLY A 35 -39.86 16.07 -2.88
CA GLY A 35 -39.90 17.53 -2.71
C GLY A 35 -38.74 18.16 -1.94
N VAL A 36 -38.11 19.13 -2.61
CA VAL A 36 -37.19 20.18 -2.11
C VAL A 36 -35.70 19.85 -2.14
N THR A 37 -35.05 20.46 -3.13
CA THR A 37 -33.61 20.68 -3.25
C THR A 37 -33.20 21.84 -2.34
N LEU A 38 -32.24 21.61 -1.44
CA LEU A 38 -31.24 22.61 -1.08
C LEU A 38 -29.89 21.88 -1.01
N THR A 39 -28.96 22.42 -1.76
CA THR A 39 -27.58 21.99 -1.98
C THR A 39 -26.76 22.10 -0.70
N GLU A 40 -26.24 20.98 -0.20
CA GLU A 40 -25.06 20.94 0.67
C GLU A 40 -23.89 20.42 -0.17
N ASP A 41 -23.18 21.41 -0.71
CA ASP A 41 -21.85 21.32 -1.28
C ASP A 41 -20.87 20.92 -0.17
N ASP A 42 -20.66 19.62 0.00
CA ASP A 42 -19.50 19.04 0.72
C ASP A 42 -19.21 17.61 0.22
N GLN A 43 -19.44 17.40 -1.08
CA GLN A 43 -18.62 16.46 -1.81
C GLN A 43 -17.46 17.30 -2.33
N ALA A 44 -16.31 17.25 -1.65
CA ALA A 44 -15.06 17.40 -2.35
C ALA A 44 -15.00 16.24 -3.36
N GLU A 45 -15.72 16.42 -4.47
CA GLU A 45 -15.57 15.68 -5.70
C GLU A 45 -14.17 16.04 -6.17
N VAL A 46 -13.17 15.36 -5.59
CA VAL A 46 -11.85 15.36 -6.15
C VAL A 46 -12.03 14.63 -7.47
N LEU A 47 -12.25 15.42 -8.53
CA LEU A 47 -12.18 15.00 -9.92
C LEU A 47 -10.73 14.57 -10.20
N THR A 48 -10.27 13.51 -9.52
CA THR A 48 -9.00 12.89 -9.82
C THR A 48 -9.18 12.17 -11.14
N SER A 49 -8.63 12.78 -12.20
CA SER A 49 -8.41 12.06 -13.45
C SER A 49 -7.67 10.75 -13.13
N PRO A 50 -8.01 9.62 -13.77
CA PRO A 50 -7.28 8.36 -13.61
C PRO A 50 -5.75 8.54 -13.74
N ALA A 51 -5.30 9.49 -14.55
CA ALA A 51 -3.89 9.82 -14.72
C ALA A 51 -3.25 10.50 -13.48
N ALA A 52 -4.02 11.26 -12.69
CA ALA A 52 -3.55 11.84 -11.44
C ALA A 52 -3.42 10.77 -10.34
N VAL A 53 -4.33 9.81 -10.32
CA VAL A 53 -4.28 8.65 -9.40
C VAL A 53 -3.06 7.77 -9.68
N GLU A 54 -2.72 7.60 -10.96
CA GLU A 54 -1.54 6.86 -11.40
C GLU A 54 -0.23 7.53 -10.93
N ALA A 55 -0.13 8.85 -11.12
CA ALA A 55 1.02 9.63 -10.68
C ALA A 55 1.21 9.55 -9.15
N ASP A 56 0.12 9.59 -8.38
CA ASP A 56 0.17 9.45 -6.93
C ASP A 56 0.66 8.05 -6.50
N ARG A 57 0.19 6.99 -7.16
CA ARG A 57 0.61 5.61 -6.90
C ARG A 57 2.12 5.42 -7.18
N GLN A 58 2.62 6.00 -8.26
CA GLN A 58 4.04 5.99 -8.60
C GLN A 58 4.89 6.71 -7.55
N LEU A 59 4.47 7.90 -7.11
CA LEU A 59 5.18 8.66 -6.08
C LEU A 59 5.23 7.90 -4.74
N ILE A 60 4.11 7.28 -4.34
CA ILE A 60 4.05 6.47 -3.13
C ILE A 60 4.99 5.27 -3.24
N ALA A 61 5.02 4.59 -4.39
CA ALA A 61 5.94 3.48 -4.64
C ALA A 61 7.41 3.90 -4.54
N ILE A 62 7.79 5.06 -5.08
CA ILE A 62 9.16 5.61 -4.99
C ILE A 62 9.54 5.87 -3.53
N LEU A 63 8.63 6.48 -2.75
CA LEU A 63 8.86 6.74 -1.33
C LEU A 63 9.06 5.43 -0.55
N LEU A 64 8.20 4.44 -0.79
CA LEU A 64 8.31 3.12 -0.15
C LEU A 64 9.60 2.39 -0.56
N TRP A 65 10.03 2.52 -1.81
CA TRP A 65 11.27 1.92 -2.30
C TRP A 65 12.52 2.54 -1.65
N LEU A 66 12.54 3.86 -1.44
CA LEU A 66 13.67 4.57 -0.84
C LEU A 66 13.78 4.33 0.67
N PHE A 67 12.68 4.46 1.40
CA PHE A 67 12.70 4.37 2.87
C PHE A 67 12.56 2.94 3.40
N LEU A 68 11.82 2.09 2.69
CA LEU A 68 11.42 0.76 3.17
C LEU A 68 11.65 -0.35 2.12
N GLY A 69 12.56 -0.11 1.18
CA GLY A 69 12.91 -1.05 0.10
C GLY A 69 13.48 -2.38 0.61
N GLY A 70 14.21 -2.38 1.73
CA GLY A 70 14.74 -3.61 2.34
C GLY A 70 13.67 -4.59 2.84
N PHE A 71 12.45 -4.09 3.11
CA PHE A 71 11.29 -4.91 3.51
C PHE A 71 10.35 -5.22 2.34
N ALA A 72 10.77 -4.92 1.10
CA ALA A 72 9.95 -5.04 -0.11
C ALA A 72 8.63 -4.22 -0.05
N ALA A 73 8.59 -3.12 0.70
CA ALA A 73 7.36 -2.33 0.92
C ALA A 73 6.74 -1.82 -0.38
N HIS A 74 7.57 -1.41 -1.34
CA HIS A 74 7.12 -1.02 -2.68
C HIS A 74 6.41 -2.17 -3.40
N ARG A 75 6.90 -3.41 -3.29
CA ARG A 75 6.26 -4.60 -3.90
C ARG A 75 4.96 -4.98 -3.20
N TRP A 76 4.87 -4.80 -1.88
CA TRP A 76 3.63 -5.03 -1.12
C TRP A 76 2.54 -4.04 -1.51
N TYR A 77 2.89 -2.76 -1.68
CA TYR A 77 1.96 -1.72 -2.10
C TYR A 77 1.42 -1.93 -3.53
N LEU A 78 2.29 -2.38 -4.43
CA LEU A 78 1.95 -2.65 -5.84
C LEU A 78 1.28 -4.04 -6.04
N GLY A 79 1.07 -4.80 -4.97
CA GLY A 79 0.32 -6.07 -5.03
C GLY A 79 1.10 -7.25 -5.61
N SER A 80 2.44 -7.22 -5.57
CA SER A 80 3.27 -8.36 -5.97
C SER A 80 2.96 -9.62 -5.15
N PRO A 81 3.12 -10.82 -5.73
CA PRO A 81 2.86 -12.08 -5.02
C PRO A 81 3.65 -12.21 -3.71
N ILE A 82 2.95 -12.62 -2.65
CA ILE A 82 3.48 -12.80 -1.29
C ILE A 82 4.78 -13.62 -1.27
N GLY A 83 4.81 -14.73 -2.01
CA GLY A 83 5.99 -15.61 -2.07
C GLY A 83 7.24 -14.92 -2.63
N TRP A 84 7.06 -14.06 -3.64
CA TRP A 84 8.16 -13.30 -4.24
C TRP A 84 8.69 -12.23 -3.29
N ASN A 85 7.81 -11.56 -2.55
CA ASN A 85 8.22 -10.54 -1.59
C ASN A 85 8.98 -11.15 -0.41
N ILE A 86 8.54 -12.31 0.10
CA ILE A 86 9.26 -13.04 1.14
C ILE A 86 10.65 -13.45 0.64
N LEU A 87 10.75 -13.98 -0.59
CA LEU A 87 12.03 -14.37 -1.17
C LEU A 87 12.96 -13.16 -1.37
N PHE A 88 12.43 -12.01 -1.81
CA PHE A 88 13.16 -10.75 -1.92
C PHE A 88 13.74 -10.31 -0.57
N ILE A 89 12.96 -10.37 0.51
CA ILE A 89 13.43 -9.99 1.86
C ILE A 89 14.50 -10.96 2.36
N LEU A 90 14.29 -12.27 2.21
CA LEU A 90 15.23 -13.32 2.64
C LEU A 90 16.59 -13.23 1.90
N THR A 91 16.60 -12.65 0.72
CA THR A 91 17.79 -12.48 -0.13
C THR A 91 18.34 -11.05 -0.09
N ALA A 92 17.84 -10.22 0.84
CA ALA A 92 18.19 -8.80 0.98
C ALA A 92 18.07 -8.03 -0.35
N GLY A 93 16.93 -8.18 -1.03
CA GLY A 93 16.63 -7.60 -2.34
C GLY A 93 17.28 -8.31 -3.53
N PHE A 94 17.76 -9.53 -3.32
CA PHE A 94 18.59 -10.34 -4.23
C PHE A 94 19.91 -9.68 -4.65
N PHE A 95 20.78 -9.38 -3.67
CA PHE A 95 22.10 -8.74 -3.89
C PHE A 95 22.03 -7.31 -4.44
N VAL A 96 21.06 -6.50 -4.00
CA VAL A 96 20.84 -5.10 -4.45
C VAL A 96 20.38 -4.96 -5.90
N VAL A 97 20.65 -5.94 -6.77
CA VAL A 97 20.23 -5.92 -8.18
C VAL A 97 18.71 -5.85 -8.31
N GLY A 98 17.96 -6.65 -7.54
CA GLY A 98 16.50 -6.59 -7.54
C GLY A 98 15.96 -5.25 -7.04
N TRP A 99 16.65 -4.62 -6.08
CA TRP A 99 16.30 -3.28 -5.62
C TRP A 99 16.52 -2.22 -6.72
N VAL A 100 17.60 -2.31 -7.50
CA VAL A 100 17.86 -1.38 -8.61
C VAL A 100 16.85 -1.56 -9.76
N ILE A 101 16.54 -2.80 -10.14
CA ILE A 101 15.59 -3.09 -11.22
C ILE A 101 14.20 -2.56 -10.85
N ASP A 102 13.72 -2.86 -9.64
CA ASP A 102 12.42 -2.37 -9.16
C ASP A 102 12.39 -0.82 -9.19
N GLY A 103 13.48 -0.15 -8.82
CA GLY A 103 13.59 1.32 -8.87
C GLY A 103 13.47 1.88 -10.29
N ILE A 104 14.13 1.26 -11.28
CA ILE A 104 14.03 1.68 -12.69
C ILE A 104 12.61 1.50 -13.20
N GLU A 105 12.00 0.34 -12.97
CA GLU A 105 10.64 0.04 -13.44
C GLU A 105 9.59 0.96 -12.81
N ILE A 106 9.75 1.33 -11.54
CA ILE A 106 8.87 2.29 -10.87
C ILE A 106 9.05 3.69 -11.48
N LEU A 107 10.29 4.12 -11.75
CA LEU A 107 10.55 5.43 -12.37
C LEU A 107 10.06 5.52 -13.81
N THR A 108 10.12 4.42 -14.58
CA THR A 108 9.60 4.37 -15.96
C THR A 108 8.10 4.12 -16.03
N GLY A 109 7.41 3.92 -14.89
CA GLY A 109 6.00 3.58 -14.85
C GLY A 109 5.68 2.23 -15.53
N SER A 110 6.69 1.36 -15.65
CA SER A 110 6.56 0.05 -16.30
C SER A 110 6.36 -1.10 -15.30
N TYR A 111 6.46 -0.79 -14.00
CA TYR A 111 6.33 -1.79 -12.95
C TYR A 111 4.90 -2.36 -12.91
N PRO A 112 4.74 -3.69 -12.85
CA PRO A 112 3.41 -4.30 -12.79
C PRO A 112 2.69 -3.94 -11.49
N GLY A 113 1.58 -3.20 -11.61
CA GLY A 113 0.77 -2.73 -10.49
C GLY A 113 0.90 -1.24 -10.16
N LEU A 114 1.70 -0.51 -10.96
CA LEU A 114 1.46 0.90 -11.26
C LEU A 114 0.29 0.95 -12.25
#